data_AF-A0A838B873-F1
#
_entry.id   AF-A0A838B873-F1
#
_cell.length_a   1.000
_cell.length_b   1.000
_cell.length_c   1.000
_cell.angle_alpha   90.00
_cell.angle_beta   90.00
_cell.angle_gamma   90.00
#
_symmetry.space_group_name_H-M   'P 1'
#
loop_
_entity.id
_entity.type
_entity.pdbx_description
1 polymer ?
#
loop_
_entity_poly.entity_id
_entity_poly.type
_entity_poly.pdbx_seq_one_letter_code
_entity_poly.pdbx_strand_id
1 'polypeptide(L)'
;MDVFDSAIRTTGDLAGVFEYTEAGDPQNATAYFYLYRIQDGNAGAVIDAIHIRSGVWAITAKDIAVRWDRDGRRAGVFIFGMLWAAFDTATGTKHGGRYGTDFQPDIPWS
;
A
#
# COMPACT_ATOMS: atom_id res chain seq x y z
N MET A 1 4.48 1.26 17.52
CA MET A 1 4.25 -0.07 16.93
C MET A 1 4.24 0.10 15.43
N ASP A 2 5.01 -0.71 14.73
CA ASP A 2 5.10 -0.62 13.29
C ASP A 2 4.25 -1.76 12.68
N VAL A 3 3.40 -1.41 11.71
CA VAL A 3 2.60 -2.38 10.95
C VAL A 3 3.09 -2.37 9.51
N PHE A 4 3.37 -3.57 9.00
CA PHE A 4 3.98 -3.75 7.70
C PHE A 4 3.34 -4.93 6.99
N ASP A 5 3.12 -4.78 5.69
CA ASP A 5 2.86 -5.89 4.78
C ASP A 5 3.39 -5.59 3.37
N SER A 6 3.68 -6.63 2.59
CA SER A 6 4.21 -6.47 1.24
C SER A 6 3.90 -7.65 0.35
N ALA A 7 3.86 -7.40 -0.96
CA ALA A 7 3.75 -8.44 -1.96
C ALA A 7 4.63 -8.13 -3.16
N ILE A 8 5.46 -9.10 -3.55
CA ILE A 8 6.23 -9.05 -4.79
C ILE A 8 5.33 -9.52 -5.93
N ARG A 9 5.35 -8.81 -7.06
CA ARG A 9 4.65 -9.20 -8.28
C ARG A 9 5.20 -10.55 -8.75
N THR A 10 4.38 -11.41 -9.34
CA THR A 10 4.80 -12.75 -9.81
C THR A 10 6.03 -12.73 -10.73
N THR A 11 6.22 -11.66 -11.52
CA THR A 11 7.38 -11.45 -12.39
C THR A 11 8.67 -11.09 -11.65
N GLY A 12 8.59 -10.71 -10.37
CA GLY A 12 9.74 -10.39 -9.53
C GLY A 12 10.36 -9.01 -9.77
N ASP A 13 9.73 -8.15 -10.58
CA ASP A 13 10.24 -6.83 -10.98
C ASP A 13 9.73 -5.68 -10.11
N LEU A 14 8.59 -5.87 -9.43
CA LEU A 14 7.92 -4.86 -8.62
C LEU A 14 7.42 -5.43 -7.29
N ALA A 15 7.30 -4.56 -6.29
CA ALA A 15 6.64 -4.90 -5.03
C ALA A 15 5.73 -3.77 -4.55
N GLY A 16 4.54 -4.14 -4.08
CA GLY A 16 3.71 -3.26 -3.26
C GLY A 16 4.13 -3.39 -1.80
N VAL A 17 4.22 -2.29 -1.07
CA VAL A 17 4.65 -2.28 0.33
C VAL A 17 3.79 -1.30 1.12
N PHE A 18 3.12 -1.78 2.16
CA PHE A 18 2.45 -0.93 3.14
C PHE A 18 3.33 -0.80 4.38
N GLU A 19 3.43 0.43 4.89
CA GLU A 19 4.11 0.74 6.13
C GLU A 19 3.27 1.72 6.94
N TYR A 20 3.07 1.41 8.21
CA TYR A 20 2.60 2.33 9.24
C TYR A 20 3.64 2.39 10.35
N THR A 21 4.15 3.59 10.60
CA THR A 21 5.24 3.81 11.55
C THR A 21 4.82 4.88 12.55
N GLU A 22 4.99 4.58 13.83
CA GLU A 22 4.80 5.52 14.93
C GLU A 22 6.13 6.25 15.20
N ALA A 23 6.37 7.37 14.51
CA ALA A 23 7.60 8.14 14.66
C ALA A 23 7.57 9.02 15.92
N GLY A 24 8.04 8.47 17.05
CA GLY A 24 8.24 9.21 18.30
C GLY A 24 6.94 9.59 19.00
N ASP A 25 6.32 10.70 18.59
CA ASP A 25 4.98 11.09 19.05
C ASP A 25 3.93 10.28 18.28
N PRO A 26 3.05 9.51 18.93
CA PRO A 26 1.98 8.77 18.26
C PRO A 26 1.08 9.65 17.37
N GLN A 27 0.97 10.96 17.63
CA GLN A 27 0.23 11.88 16.77
C GLN A 27 0.90 12.11 15.40
N ASN A 28 2.22 11.86 15.31
CA ASN A 28 2.99 11.94 14.07
C ASN A 28 3.08 10.60 13.33
N ALA A 29 2.35 9.59 13.80
CA ALA A 29 2.29 8.31 13.10
C ALA A 29 1.75 8.51 11.67
N THR A 30 2.32 7.78 10.72
CA THR A 30 1.94 7.91 9.31
C THR A 30 1.91 6.55 8.63
N ALA A 31 0.91 6.36 7.77
CA ALA A 31 0.73 5.19 6.95
C ALA A 31 0.90 5.54 5.47
N TYR A 32 1.75 4.80 4.77
CA TYR A 32 1.97 4.90 3.34
C TYR A 32 1.85 3.55 2.66
N PHE A 33 1.43 3.59 1.41
CA PHE A 33 1.51 2.46 0.49
C PHE A 33 2.44 2.85 -0.66
N TYR A 34 3.50 2.07 -0.85
CA TYR A 34 4.57 2.31 -1.80
C TYR A 34 4.56 1.27 -2.92
N LEU A 35 5.01 1.70 -4.09
CA LEU A 35 5.39 0.82 -5.18
C LEU A 35 6.92 0.87 -5.33
N TYR A 36 7.58 -0.28 -5.22
CA TYR A 36 9.03 -0.42 -5.36
C TYR A 36 9.39 -1.12 -6.65
N ARG A 37 10.54 -0.72 -7.23
CA ARG A 37 11.26 -1.53 -8.20
C ARG A 37 12.09 -2.56 -7.47
N ILE A 38 12.06 -3.81 -7.93
CA ILE A 38 13.00 -4.85 -7.49
C ILE A 38 14.17 -4.88 -8.48
N GLN A 39 15.39 -4.89 -7.94
CA GLN A 39 16.64 -5.00 -8.71
C GLN A 39 17.48 -6.10 -8.09
N ASP A 40 17.89 -7.08 -8.90
CA ASP A 40 18.71 -8.21 -8.46
C ASP A 40 18.14 -8.95 -7.23
N GLY A 41 16.81 -9.07 -7.17
CA GLY A 41 16.10 -9.72 -6.07
C GLY A 41 15.97 -8.89 -4.79
N ASN A 42 16.45 -7.65 -4.78
CA ASN A 42 16.37 -6.74 -3.63
C ASN A 42 15.41 -5.57 -3.90
N ALA A 43 14.84 -5.03 -2.81
CA ALA A 43 14.10 -3.78 -2.88
C ALA A 43 15.02 -2.64 -3.33
N GLY A 44 14.74 -2.08 -4.51
CA GLY A 44 15.44 -0.95 -5.08
C GLY A 44 14.74 0.37 -4.76
N ALA A 45 14.62 1.23 -5.76
CA ALA A 45 14.00 2.56 -5.60
C ALA A 45 12.48 2.48 -5.41
N VAL A 46 11.96 3.40 -4.59
CA VAL A 46 10.53 3.75 -4.57
C VAL A 46 10.18 4.38 -5.93
N ILE A 47 9.25 3.76 -6.64
CA ILE A 47 8.68 4.28 -7.89
C ILE A 47 7.61 5.31 -7.57
N ASP A 48 6.73 5.00 -6.61
CA ASP A 48 5.63 5.87 -6.26
C ASP A 48 5.11 5.59 -4.84
N ALA A 49 4.32 6.51 -4.29
CA ALA A 49 3.74 6.46 -2.95
C ALA A 49 2.31 7.02 -2.93
N ILE A 50 1.45 6.40 -2.13
CA ILE A 50 0.12 6.85 -1.76
C ILE A 50 0.10 7.05 -0.24
N HIS A 51 -0.24 8.25 0.21
CA HIS A 51 -0.49 8.52 1.62
C HIS A 51 -1.83 7.90 2.02
N ILE A 52 -1.80 6.99 2.99
CA ILE A 52 -2.99 6.29 3.47
C ILE A 52 -3.63 7.10 4.60
N ARG A 53 -2.87 7.44 5.64
CA ARG A 53 -3.40 8.09 6.83
C ARG A 53 -2.30 8.72 7.67
N SER A 54 -2.64 9.77 8.42
CA SER A 54 -1.82 10.29 9.52
C SER A 54 -2.54 10.13 10.87
N GLY A 55 -1.75 10.13 11.93
CA GLY A 55 -2.21 10.01 13.31
C GLY A 55 -2.29 8.57 13.81
N VAL A 56 -2.58 8.45 15.11
CA VAL A 56 -2.75 7.17 15.79
C VAL A 56 -3.82 6.34 15.10
N TRP A 57 -3.51 5.08 14.87
CA TRP A 57 -4.40 4.15 14.22
C TRP A 57 -4.36 2.80 14.92
N ALA A 58 -5.49 2.40 15.50
CA ALA A 58 -5.65 1.09 16.12
C ALA A 58 -5.80 0.00 15.04
N ILE A 59 -4.67 -0.46 14.50
CA ILE A 59 -4.58 -1.57 13.54
C ILE A 59 -3.50 -2.57 13.93
N THR A 60 -3.62 -3.76 13.37
CA THR A 60 -2.62 -4.82 13.44
C THR A 60 -2.25 -5.30 12.03
N ALA A 61 -1.18 -6.09 11.92
CA ALA A 61 -0.80 -6.69 10.65
C ALA A 61 -1.89 -7.58 10.03
N LYS A 62 -2.85 -8.09 10.82
CA LYS A 62 -3.96 -8.91 10.29
C LYS A 62 -5.01 -8.08 9.55
N ASP A 63 -5.07 -6.78 9.84
CA ASP A 63 -6.04 -5.86 9.26
C ASP A 63 -5.59 -5.32 7.90
N ILE A 64 -4.32 -5.54 7.56
CA ILE A 64 -3.69 -5.08 6.33
C ILE A 64 -3.37 -6.27 5.44
N ALA A 65 -3.62 -6.14 4.15
CA ALA A 65 -3.08 -7.06 3.15
C ALA A 65 -2.66 -6.30 1.89
N VAL A 66 -1.42 -6.47 1.46
CA VAL A 66 -0.95 -6.03 0.15
C VAL A 66 -1.07 -7.20 -0.82
N ARG A 67 -1.67 -6.94 -1.99
CA ARG A 67 -1.90 -7.96 -3.00
C ARG A 67 -1.64 -7.41 -4.38
N TRP A 68 -1.38 -8.32 -5.31
CA TRP A 68 -1.47 -8.04 -6.73
C TRP A 68 -2.81 -8.56 -7.26
N ASP A 69 -3.34 -7.86 -8.26
CA ASP A 69 -4.47 -8.36 -9.04
C ASP A 69 -4.05 -9.56 -9.89
N ARG A 70 -5.01 -10.25 -10.53
CA ARG A 70 -4.75 -11.56 -11.16
C ARG A 70 -3.67 -11.47 -12.25
N ASP A 71 -3.67 -10.38 -12.98
CA ASP A 71 -2.76 -10.15 -14.11
C ASP A 71 -1.44 -9.49 -13.66
N GLY A 72 -1.30 -9.22 -12.35
CA GLY A 72 -0.20 -8.47 -11.77
C GLY A 72 -0.15 -7.02 -12.23
N ARG A 73 -1.19 -6.49 -12.86
CA ARG A 73 -1.24 -5.11 -13.34
C ARG A 73 -1.38 -4.11 -12.19
N ARG A 74 -2.08 -4.49 -11.13
CA ARG A 74 -2.37 -3.59 -10.01
C ARG A 74 -1.81 -4.13 -8.71
N ALA A 75 -1.12 -3.27 -7.98
CA ALA A 75 -0.76 -3.50 -6.60
C ALA A 75 -1.77 -2.76 -5.72
N GLY A 76 -2.42 -3.46 -4.80
CA GLY A 76 -3.47 -2.90 -3.94
C GLY A 76 -3.20 -3.15 -2.48
N VAL A 77 -3.58 -2.18 -1.64
CA VAL A 77 -3.63 -2.35 -0.19
C VAL A 77 -5.08 -2.50 0.26
N PHE A 78 -5.32 -3.58 0.97
CA PHE A 78 -6.59 -3.93 1.58
C PHE A 78 -6.51 -3.61 3.06
N ILE A 79 -7.49 -2.87 3.57
CA ILE A 79 -7.61 -2.48 4.97
C ILE A 79 -8.97 -3.01 5.44
N PHE A 80 -8.95 -3.85 6.47
CA PHE A 80 -10.11 -4.64 6.93
C PHE A 80 -10.79 -5.42 5.78
N GLY A 81 -9.99 -5.97 4.87
CA GLY A 81 -10.45 -6.77 3.73
C GLY A 81 -11.04 -6.00 2.55
N MET A 82 -11.12 -4.66 2.64
CA MET A 82 -11.60 -3.81 1.54
C MET A 82 -10.43 -3.11 0.84
N LEU A 83 -10.49 -2.97 -0.48
CA LEU A 83 -9.46 -2.25 -1.25
C LEU A 83 -9.58 -0.74 -1.00
N TRP A 84 -8.48 -0.11 -0.58
CA TRP A 84 -8.46 1.30 -0.22
C TRP A 84 -7.48 2.16 -1.02
N ALA A 85 -6.44 1.54 -1.57
CA ALA A 85 -5.57 2.21 -2.52
C ALA A 85 -4.96 1.20 -3.48
N ALA A 86 -4.67 1.64 -4.70
CA ALA A 86 -3.99 0.83 -5.69
C ALA A 86 -3.12 1.66 -6.63
N PHE A 87 -2.05 1.04 -7.10
CA PHE A 87 -1.27 1.49 -8.25
C PHE A 87 -1.70 0.68 -9.47
N ASP A 88 -2.00 1.33 -10.60
CA ASP A 88 -2.13 0.69 -11.91
C ASP A 88 -0.81 0.87 -12.66
N THR A 89 -0.01 -0.20 -12.78
CA THR A 89 1.32 -0.12 -13.40
C THR A 89 1.26 0.00 -14.92
N ALA A 90 0.12 -0.32 -15.54
CA ALA A 90 -0.04 -0.20 -16.99
C ALA A 90 -0.28 1.26 -17.40
N THR A 91 -1.00 2.03 -16.58
CA THR A 91 -1.29 3.44 -16.87
C THR A 91 -0.44 4.42 -16.04
N GLY A 92 0.25 3.95 -15.01
CA GLY A 92 0.95 4.78 -14.04
C GLY A 92 0.01 5.57 -13.11
N THR A 93 -1.26 5.16 -13.00
CA THR A 93 -2.27 5.86 -12.21
C THR A 93 -2.30 5.37 -10.77
N LYS A 94 -2.61 6.28 -9.84
CA LYS A 94 -2.85 6.01 -8.42
C LYS A 94 -4.31 6.19 -8.07
N HIS A 95 -4.85 5.29 -7.26
CA HIS A 95 -6.22 5.35 -6.77
C HIS A 95 -6.24 5.30 -5.24
N GLY A 96 -7.16 6.05 -4.63
CA GLY A 96 -7.43 6.00 -3.19
C GLY A 96 -6.45 6.79 -2.31
N GLY A 97 -6.24 6.30 -1.09
CA GLY A 97 -5.59 7.03 0.01
C GLY A 97 -6.58 7.72 0.93
N ARG A 98 -6.08 8.49 1.90
CA ARG A 98 -6.89 9.25 2.89
C ARG A 98 -7.94 8.39 3.63
N TYR A 99 -7.53 7.19 4.04
CA TYR A 99 -8.37 6.27 4.80
C TYR A 99 -9.00 6.99 6.02
N GLY A 100 -10.30 6.78 6.21
CA GLY A 100 -11.06 7.37 7.32
C GLY A 100 -11.59 8.78 7.08
N THR A 101 -11.35 9.36 5.89
CA THR A 101 -12.24 10.40 5.35
C THR A 101 -13.44 9.69 4.71
N ASP A 102 -14.65 10.26 4.74
CA ASP A 102 -15.94 9.62 4.39
C ASP A 102 -16.10 9.15 2.91
N PHE A 103 -15.00 8.85 2.22
CA PHE A 103 -14.92 8.42 0.85
C PHE A 103 -14.24 7.06 0.74
N GLN A 104 -14.99 6.04 0.36
CA GLN A 104 -14.40 4.79 -0.12
C GLN A 104 -14.18 4.91 -1.63
N PRO A 105 -12.93 4.75 -2.13
CA PRO A 105 -12.65 4.89 -3.55
C PRO A 105 -13.23 3.71 -4.34
N ASP A 106 -13.92 4.00 -5.44
CA ASP A 106 -14.26 3.00 -6.46
C ASP A 106 -13.01 2.67 -7.28
N ILE A 107 -12.33 1.59 -6.91
CA ILE A 107 -11.06 1.19 -7.51
C ILE A 107 -11.30 -0.08 -8.35
N PRO A 108 -11.04 -0.02 -9.66
CA PRO A 108 -11.08 -1.21 -10.51
C PRO A 108 -10.12 -2.30 -10.02
N TRP A 109 -10.65 -3.50 -9.76
CA TRP A 109 -9.88 -4.65 -9.27
C TRP A 109 -10.37 -5.96 -9.88
N SER A 110 -9.47 -6.84 -10.32
CA SER A 110 -9.81 -8.11 -11.01
C SER A 110 -8.75 -9.21 -10.85
#